data_AF-A0A3D6BUY4-F1
#
_entry.id   AF-A0A3D6BUY4-F1
#
_cell.length_a   1.000
_cell.length_b   1.000
_cell.length_c   1.000
_cell.angle_alpha   90.00
_cell.angle_beta   90.00
_cell.angle_gamma   90.00
#
_symmetry.space_group_name_H-M   'P 1'
#
loop_
_entity.id
_entity.type
_entity.pdbx_description
1 polymer ?
#
loop_
_entity_poly.entity_id
_entity_poly.type
_entity_poly.pdbx_seq_one_letter_code
_entity_poly.pdbx_strand_id
1 'polypeptide(L)' 'MTKKDIETHEDVHLLVSSFYAKIRKDTFLGPFFNRVITDWEAHIDTLTTFWETSLFTTRKLERKYYGNPLAVHVKVDQE' A
#
# COMPACT_ATOMS: atom_id res chain seq x y z
N MET A 1 -12.80 -22.35 1.81
CA MET A 1 -11.61 -22.20 0.93
C MET A 1 -10.40 -21.98 1.82
N THR A 2 -9.33 -22.75 1.60
CA THR A 2 -8.05 -22.56 2.29
C THR A 2 -7.40 -21.28 1.76
N LYS A 3 -6.94 -20.40 2.65
CA LYS A 3 -6.18 -19.21 2.24
C LYS A 3 -4.77 -19.67 1.86
N LYS A 4 -4.31 -19.24 0.68
CA LYS A 4 -2.91 -19.44 0.28
C LYS A 4 -1.99 -18.44 0.99
N ASP A 5 -0.72 -18.80 1.13
CA ASP A 5 0.29 -17.88 1.62
C ASP A 5 0.64 -16.81 0.56
N ILE A 6 1.29 -15.72 0.97
CA ILE A 6 1.70 -14.62 0.10
C ILE A 6 3.11 -14.92 -0.43
N GLU A 7 3.25 -15.06 -1.74
CA GLU A 7 4.51 -15.49 -2.34
C GLU A 7 5.07 -14.51 -3.36
N THR A 8 4.21 -13.72 -3.99
CA THR A 8 4.55 -12.89 -5.15
C THR A 8 4.15 -11.43 -4.99
N HIS A 9 4.71 -10.56 -5.84
CA HIS A 9 4.31 -9.16 -5.93
C HIS A 9 2.81 -9.04 -6.24
N GLU A 10 2.29 -9.89 -7.12
CA GLU A 10 0.88 -9.93 -7.52
C GLU A 10 -0.04 -10.30 -6.35
N ASP A 11 0.41 -11.17 -5.44
CA ASP A 11 -0.33 -11.49 -4.22
C ASP A 11 -0.42 -10.28 -3.28
N VAL A 12 0.69 -9.56 -3.12
CA VAL A 12 0.73 -8.31 -2.34
C VAL A 12 -0.17 -7.26 -2.98
N HIS A 13 -0.10 -7.10 -4.31
CA HIS A 13 -0.94 -6.14 -5.04
C HIS A 13 -2.43 -6.45 -4.85
N LEU A 14 -2.83 -7.71 -4.96
CA LEU A 14 -4.21 -8.13 -4.73
C LEU A 14 -4.66 -7.80 -3.30
N LEU A 15 -3.81 -8.06 -2.30
CA LEU A 15 -4.12 -7.74 -0.90
C LEU A 15 -4.29 -6.22 -0.70
N VAL A 16 -3.30 -5.44 -1.14
CA VAL A 16 -3.26 -3.97 -0.96
C VAL A 16 -4.43 -3.31 -1.70
N SER A 17 -4.64 -3.64 -2.97
CA SER A 17 -5.76 -3.10 -3.76
C SER A 17 -7.13 -3.45 -3.14
N SER A 18 -7.30 -4.69 -2.65
CA SER A 18 -8.53 -5.12 -1.98
C SER A 18 -8.77 -4.37 -0.66
N PHE A 19 -7.71 -4.09 0.09
CA PHE A 19 -7.79 -3.28 1.31
C PHE A 19 -8.21 -1.85 0.99
N TYR A 20 -7.55 -1.19 0.04
CA TYR A 20 -7.87 0.20 -0.31
C TYR A 20 -9.21 0.36 -1.02
N ALA A 21 -9.70 -0.66 -1.73
CA ALA A 21 -11.07 -0.68 -2.24
C ALA A 21 -12.12 -0.55 -1.11
N LYS A 22 -11.81 -1.05 0.09
CA LYS A 22 -12.65 -0.87 1.28
C LYS A 22 -12.42 0.51 1.91
N ILE A 23 -11.16 0.92 2.09
CA ILE A 23 -10.83 2.24 2.66
C ILE A 23 -11.47 3.39 1.89
N ARG A 24 -11.45 3.35 0.55
CA ARG A 24 -12.07 4.39 -0.30
C ARG A 24 -13.56 4.58 -0.06
N LYS A 25 -14.25 3.53 0.40
CA LYS A 25 -15.70 3.51 0.67
C LYS A 25 -16.02 3.68 2.16
N ASP A 26 -15.00 3.65 3.02
CA ASP A 26 -15.19 3.77 4.46
C ASP A 26 -15.61 5.20 4.82
N THR A 27 -16.63 5.33 5.66
CA THR A 27 -17.21 6.65 6.00
C THR A 27 -16.30 7.49 6.89
N PHE A 28 -15.42 6.85 7.66
CA PHE A 28 -14.51 7.54 8.57
C PHE A 28 -13.15 7.78 7.92
N LEU A 29 -12.55 6.74 7.34
CA LEU A 29 -11.22 6.81 6.74
C LEU A 29 -11.24 7.37 5.31
N GLY A 30 -12.25 7.02 4.52
CA GLY A 30 -12.34 7.39 3.10
C GLY A 30 -12.12 8.87 2.81
N PRO A 31 -12.74 9.81 3.56
CA PRO A 31 -12.54 11.25 3.34
C PRO A 31 -11.07 11.71 3.42
N PHE A 32 -10.26 11.14 4.32
CA PHE A 32 -8.84 11.49 4.45
C PHE A 32 -8.04 11.04 3.23
N PHE A 33 -8.18 9.77 2.85
CA PHE A 33 -7.43 9.20 1.75
C PHE A 33 -7.89 9.75 0.38
N ASN A 34 -9.20 9.89 0.16
CA ASN A 34 -9.75 10.39 -1.11
C ASN A 34 -9.42 11.88 -1.35
N ARG A 35 -9.17 12.66 -0.28
CA ARG A 35 -8.73 14.05 -0.39
C ARG A 35 -7.27 14.16 -0.83
N VAL A 36 -6.40 13.33 -0.26
CA VAL A 36 -4.94 13.43 -0.43
C VAL A 36 -4.45 12.67 -1.66
N ILE A 37 -5.03 11.51 -1.97
CA ILE A 37 -4.60 10.64 -3.07
C ILE A 37 -5.40 10.97 -4.33
N THR A 38 -4.73 11.59 -5.29
CA THR A 38 -5.29 11.91 -6.61
C THR A 38 -4.99 10.82 -7.65
N ASP A 39 -3.80 10.22 -7.59
CA ASP A 39 -3.41 9.07 -8.42
C ASP A 39 -3.43 7.79 -7.58
N TRP A 40 -4.55 7.08 -7.66
CA TRP A 40 -4.76 5.84 -6.91
C TRP A 40 -3.91 4.68 -7.44
N GLU A 41 -3.67 4.61 -8.74
CA GLU A 41 -2.90 3.51 -9.32
C GLU A 41 -1.45 3.57 -8.86
N ALA A 42 -0.84 4.76 -8.97
CA ALA A 42 0.53 4.98 -8.49
C ALA A 42 0.67 4.79 -6.97
N HIS A 43 -0.34 5.20 -6.20
CA HIS A 43 -0.33 5.00 -4.74
C HIS A 43 -0.35 3.51 -4.37
N ILE A 44 -1.17 2.70 -5.04
CA ILE A 44 -1.26 1.26 -4.79
C ILE A 44 0.02 0.55 -5.24
N ASP A 45 0.64 0.93 -6.36
CA ASP A 45 1.93 0.38 -6.79
C ASP A 45 3.05 0.67 -5.76
N THR A 46 3.09 1.90 -5.24
CA THR A 46 4.03 2.30 -4.18
C THR A 46 3.85 1.46 -2.92
N LEU A 47 2.61 1.28 -2.47
CA LEU A 47 2.31 0.50 -1.26
C LEU A 47 2.50 -1.00 -1.44
N THR A 48 2.28 -1.50 -2.66
CA THR A 48 2.61 -2.89 -3.01
C THR A 48 4.11 -3.10 -2.86
N THR A 49 4.93 -2.21 -3.42
CA THR A 49 6.40 -2.27 -3.30
C THR A 49 6.87 -2.13 -1.85
N PHE A 50 6.23 -1.26 -1.05
CA PHE A 50 6.50 -1.12 0.39
C PHE A 50 6.27 -2.42 1.16
N TRP A 51 5.12 -3.06 0.95
CA TRP A 51 4.79 -4.32 1.62
C TRP A 51 5.63 -5.49 1.12
N GLU A 52 5.88 -5.58 -0.18
CA GLU A 52 6.77 -6.58 -0.76
C GLU A 52 8.18 -6.51 -0.14
N THR A 53 8.74 -5.31 -0.04
CA THR A 53 10.06 -5.08 0.58
C THR A 53 10.07 -5.54 2.05
N SER A 54 8.98 -5.29 2.77
CA SER A 54 8.86 -5.61 4.20
C SER A 54 8.65 -7.12 4.43
N LEU A 55 7.79 -7.76 3.64
CA LEU A 55 7.45 -9.18 3.76
C LEU A 55 8.57 -10.08 3.26
N PHE A 56 9.26 -9.68 2.19
CA PHE A 56 10.27 -10.49 1.51
C PHE A 56 11.70 -9.98 1.74
N THR A 57 11.98 -9.45 2.93
CA THR A 57 13.26 -8.79 3.26
C THR A 57 14.50 -9.65 2.98
N THR A 58 14.40 -10.99 3.06
CA THR A 58 15.49 -11.94 2.82
C THR A 58 15.62 -12.37 1.35
N ARG A 59 14.68 -11.98 0.49
CA ARG A 59 14.67 -12.37 -0.94
C ARG A 59 15.39 -11.31 -1.78
N LYS A 60 15.90 -11.74 -2.94
CA LYS A 60 16.31 -10.81 -3.99
C LYS A 60 15.04 -10.29 -4.67
N LEU A 61 14.81 -8.98 -4.61
CA LEU A 61 13.65 -8.32 -5.20
C LEU A 61 14.08 -7.47 -6.40
N GLU A 62 13.26 -7.48 -7.45
CA GLU A 62 13.43 -6.63 -8.64
C GLU A 62 13.17 -5.16 -8.32
N ARG A 63 12.26 -4.89 -7.37
CA ARG A 63 11.88 -3.56 -6.91
C ARG A 63 11.97 -3.50 -5.40
N LYS A 64 12.40 -2.36 -4.86
CA LYS A 64 12.46 -2.13 -3.42
C LYS A 64 11.95 -0.74 -3.10
N TYR A 65 11.30 -0.63 -1.96
CA TYR A 65 10.85 0.64 -1.43
C TYR A 65 11.99 1.32 -0.67
N TYR A 66 12.26 2.58 -1.01
CA TYR A 66 13.32 3.40 -0.39
C TYR A 66 12.79 4.70 0.24
N GLY A 67 11.46 4.86 0.32
CA GLY A 67 10.86 6.05 0.89
C GLY A 67 10.93 6.10 2.42
N ASN A 68 10.45 7.21 2.98
CA ASN A 68 10.29 7.39 4.43
C ASN A 68 8.80 7.55 4.75
N PRO A 69 8.09 6.46 5.12
CA PRO A 69 6.66 6.50 5.36
C PRO A 69 6.30 7.50 6.46
N LEU A 70 7.07 7.54 7.55
CA LEU A 70 6.79 8.43 8.68
C LEU A 70 6.81 9.90 8.25
N ALA A 71 7.82 10.31 7.48
CA ALA A 71 7.93 11.68 7.01
C ALA A 71 6.73 12.10 6.12
N VAL A 72 6.24 11.18 5.27
CA VAL A 72 5.07 11.44 4.41
C VAL A 72 3.80 11.64 5.24
N HIS A 73 3.56 10.80 6.24
CA HIS A 73 2.36 10.92 7.08
C HIS A 73 2.41 12.18 7.95
N VAL A 74 3.57 12.52 8.54
CA VAL A 74 3.76 13.78 9.29
C VAL A 74 3.46 14.99 8.41
N LYS A 75 3.90 14.98 7.14
CA LYS A 75 3.62 16.08 6.22
C LYS A 75 2.11 16.22 5.95
N VAL A 76 1.41 15.12 5.69
CA VAL A 76 -0.03 15.13 5.42
C VAL A 76 -0.84 15.61 6.63
N ASP A 77 -0.43 15.27 7.84
CA ASP A 77 -1.11 15.74 9.07
C ASP A 77 -0.96 17.25 9.31
N GLN A 78 0.00 17.89 8.67
CA GLN A 78 0.23 19.34 8.75
C GLN A 78 -0.58 20.15 7.72
N GLU A 79 -1.31 19.48 6.81
CA GLU A 79 -2.10 20.08 5.71
C GLU A 79 -3.62 20.12 5.99
#